data_AF-A0A451B7G7-F1
#
_entry.id   AF-A0A451B7G7-F1
#
_cell.length_a   1.000
_cell.length_b   1.000
_cell.length_c   1.000
_cell.angle_alpha   90.00
_cell.angle_beta   90.00
_cell.angle_gamma   90.00
#
_symmetry.space_group_name_H-M   'P 1'
#
loop_
_entity.id
_entity.type
_entity.pdbx_description
1 polymer ?
#
loop_
_entity_poly.entity_id
_entity_poly.type
_entity_poly.pdbx_seq_one_letter_code
_entity_poly.pdbx_strand_id
1 'polypeptide(L)' 'MLYAEHKAIVDIGTCEISEGTLPRKQARLVLVWAKLHRDDWIYLFPARLDKSSSSEAVPQTFDV' A
#
# COMPACT_ATOMS: atom_id res chain seq x y z
N MET A 1 14.90 22.97 10.80
CA MET A 1 14.50 21.64 11.33
C MET A 1 13.82 20.88 10.20
N LEU A 2 14.43 19.81 9.68
CA LEU A 2 13.94 19.11 8.48
C LEU A 2 13.15 17.85 8.89
N TYR A 3 11.82 17.93 8.82
CA TYR A 3 10.90 16.80 9.07
C TYR A 3 10.88 15.82 7.89
N ALA A 4 12.02 15.30 7.42
CA ALA A 4 12.07 14.33 6.31
C ALA A 4 13.43 13.66 6.07
N GLU A 5 14.40 13.74 6.99
CA GLU A 5 15.77 13.21 6.74
C GLU A 5 15.82 11.69 6.54
N HIS A 6 14.75 10.98 6.90
CA HIS A 6 14.68 9.53 6.85
C HIS A 6 13.47 9.07 6.05
N LYS A 7 13.74 8.31 4.99
CA LYS A 7 12.74 7.66 4.14
C LYS A 7 13.01 6.15 4.16
N ALA A 8 11.95 5.37 4.28
CA ALA A 8 12.00 3.93 4.10
C ALA A 8 10.72 3.41 3.45
N ILE A 9 10.85 2.29 2.74
CA ILE A 9 9.73 1.53 2.19
C ILE A 9 9.55 0.30 3.06
N VAL A 10 8.31 0.04 3.47
CA VAL A 10 7.94 -1.13 4.26
C VAL A 10 7.10 -2.03 3.37
N ASP A 11 7.54 -3.28 3.21
CA ASP A 11 6.74 -4.29 2.55
C ASP A 11 5.64 -4.75 3.52
N ILE A 12 4.41 -4.55 3.10
CA ILE A 12 3.20 -4.86 3.85
C ILE A 12 2.95 -6.38 3.92
N GLY A 13 3.38 -7.12 2.90
CA GLY A 13 3.25 -8.57 2.83
C GLY A 13 4.19 -9.29 3.79
N THR A 14 5.41 -8.80 3.96
CA THR A 14 6.41 -9.39 4.88
C THR A 14 6.49 -8.66 6.23
N CYS A 15 5.97 -7.44 6.32
CA CYS A 15 6.11 -6.53 7.47
C CYS A 15 7.58 -6.28 7.84
N GLU A 16 8.39 -5.95 6.82
CA GLU A 16 9.80 -5.63 6.95
C GLU A 16 10.16 -4.37 6.13
N ILE A 17 11.26 -3.71 6.48
CA ILE A 17 11.76 -2.57 5.70
C ILE A 17 12.48 -3.13 4.47
N SER A 18 11.94 -2.87 3.28
CA SER A 18 12.54 -3.31 2.01
C SER A 18 13.62 -2.33 1.52
N GLU A 19 13.44 -1.04 1.75
CA GLU A 19 14.38 0.00 1.30
C GLU A 19 14.49 1.15 2.30
N GLY A 20 15.65 1.82 2.29
CA GLY A 20 15.89 3.02 3.08
C GLY A 20 16.14 2.75 4.57
N THR A 21 16.01 3.79 5.39
CA THR A 21 16.27 3.68 6.82
C THR A 21 15.36 4.62 7.60
N LEU A 22 14.82 4.08 8.69
CA LEU A 22 14.11 4.83 9.71
C LEU A 22 14.86 4.70 11.03
N PRO A 23 14.85 5.73 11.89
CA PRO A 23 15.43 5.60 13.21
C PRO A 23 14.67 4.53 14.01
N ARG A 24 15.38 3.84 14.90
CA ARG A 24 14.93 2.61 15.57
C ARG A 24 13.51 2.66 16.16
N LYS A 25 13.12 3.79 16.76
CA LYS A 25 11.81 3.94 17.41
C LYS A 25 10.68 4.01 16.37
N GLN A 26 10.90 4.78 15.30
CA GLN A 26 9.97 4.95 14.19
C GLN A 26 9.81 3.64 13.41
N ALA A 27 10.93 2.98 13.09
CA ALA A 27 10.92 1.66 12.46
C ALA A 27 10.07 0.67 13.27
N ARG A 28 10.30 0.58 14.58
CA ARG A 28 9.54 -0.34 15.45
C ARG A 28 8.05 -0.01 15.46
N LEU A 29 7.67 1.26 15.55
CA LEU A 29 6.27 1.67 15.55
C LEU A 29 5.57 1.27 14.25
N VAL A 30 6.18 1.61 13.11
CA VAL A 30 5.62 1.34 11.77
C VAL A 30 5.52 -0.17 11.54
N LEU A 31 6.53 -0.94 11.94
CA LEU A 31 6.51 -2.40 11.77
C LEU A 31 5.47 -3.08 12.66
N VAL A 32 5.28 -2.62 13.90
CA VAL A 32 4.23 -3.14 14.79
C VAL A 32 2.85 -2.78 14.25
N TRP A 33 2.66 -1.54 13.77
CA TRP A 33 1.43 -1.10 13.15
C TRP A 33 1.12 -1.91 11.88
N ALA A 34 2.11 -2.15 11.02
CA ALA A 34 1.97 -2.94 9.80
C ALA A 34 1.56 -4.39 10.13
N LYS A 35 2.17 -5.00 11.14
CA LYS A 35 1.79 -6.35 11.61
C LYS A 35 0.37 -6.41 12.14
N LEU A 36 -0.05 -5.39 12.88
CA LEU A 36 -1.39 -5.35 13.47
C LEU A 36 -2.50 -5.24 12.41
N HIS A 37 -2.25 -4.51 11.32
CA HIS A 37 -3.26 -4.22 10.29
C HIS A 37 -3.09 -5.05 9.01
N ARG A 38 -2.11 -5.95 8.98
CA ARG A 38 -1.82 -6.79 7.80
C ARG A 38 -3.06 -7.58 7.37
N ASP A 39 -3.74 -8.18 8.32
CA ASP A 39 -4.88 -9.07 8.05
C ASP A 39 -6.09 -8.28 7.53
N ASP A 40 -6.32 -7.06 8.06
CA ASP A 40 -7.35 -6.16 7.56
C ASP A 40 -7.13 -5.82 6.09
N TRP A 41 -5.89 -5.60 5.68
CA TRP A 41 -5.56 -5.32 4.29
C TRP A 41 -5.66 -6.55 3.40
N ILE A 42 -5.24 -7.73 3.86
CA ILE A 42 -5.41 -8.98 3.10
C ILE A 42 -6.89 -9.28 2.88
N TYR A 43 -7.77 -8.92 3.82
CA TYR A 43 -9.20 -9.12 3.67
C TYR A 43 -9.89 -8.02 2.85
N LEU A 44 -9.51 -6.76 3.06
CA LEU A 44 -10.15 -5.62 2.41
C LEU A 44 -9.70 -5.42 0.94
N PHE A 45 -8.46 -5.75 0.63
CA PHE A 45 -7.89 -5.53 -0.71
C PHE A 45 -8.52 -6.40 -1.80
N PRO A 46 -8.72 -7.73 -1.65
CA PRO A 46 -9.39 -8.53 -2.67
C PRO A 46 -10.85 -8.09 -2.88
N ALA A 47 -11.52 -7.58 -1.83
CA ALA A 47 -12.88 -7.04 -1.92
C ALA A 47 -12.98 -5.67 -2.63
N ARG A 48 -11.84 -5.07 -3.04
CA ARG A 48 -11.80 -3.82 -3.80
C ARG A 48 -11.46 -4.04 -5.27
N LEU A 49 -10.77 -5.14 -5.59
CA LEU A 49 -10.33 -5.48 -6.95
C LEU A 49 -11.41 -6.18 -7.80
N ASP A 50 -12.49 -6.66 -7.17
CA ASP A 50 -13.65 -7.21 -7.87
C ASP A 50 -14.44 -6.14 -8.64
N LYS A 51 -14.45 -4.89 -8.15
CA LYS A 51 -15.18 -3.77 -8.78
C LYS A 51 -14.49 -3.13 -9.98
N SER A 52 -13.26 -3.53 -10.32
CA SER A 52 -12.60 -3.10 -11.58
C SER A 52 -12.76 -4.10 -12.73
N SER A 53 -13.36 -5.27 -12.51
CA SER A 53 -13.62 -6.24 -13.59
C SER A 53 -15.04 -6.19 -14.14
N SER A 54 -15.85 -5.19 -13.76
CA SER A 54 -17.16 -4.94 -14.37
C SER A 54 -17.43 -3.44 -14.48
N SER A 55 -16.86 -2.82 -15.50
CA SER A 55 -17.52 -1.81 -16.34
C SER A 55 -16.50 -1.10 -17.25
N GLU A 56 -16.41 -1.51 -18.51
CA GLU A 56 -16.50 -0.56 -19.64
C GLU A 56 -16.61 -1.34 -20.96
N ALA A 57 -17.86 -1.51 -21.42
CA ALA A 57 -18.10 -1.63 -22.85
C ALA A 57 -17.69 -0.30 -23.46
N VAL A 58 -16.72 -0.33 -24.37
CA VAL A 58 -16.28 0.81 -25.16
C VAL A 58 -17.23 0.95 -26.36
N PRO A 59 -17.99 2.04 -26.52
CA PRO A 59 -18.44 2.44 -27.85
C PRO A 59 -17.48 3.52 -28.35
N GLN A 60 -16.42 3.10 -29.04
CA GLN A 60 -15.71 3.98 -29.95
C GLN A 60 -16.16 3.64 -31.37
N THR A 61 -16.99 4.51 -31.93
CA THR A 61 -16.81 5.02 -33.29
C THR A 61 -17.53 6.37 -33.35
N PHE A 62 -16.73 7.43 -33.26
CA PHE A 62 -17.07 8.73 -33.78
C PHE A 62 -16.65 8.67 -35.26
N ASP A 63 -17.61 8.52 -36.16
CA ASP A 63 -17.39 8.71 -37.59
C ASP A 63 -18.18 9.94 -38.04
N VAL A 64 -17.48 10.77 -38.82
CA VAL A 64 -17.82 12.12 -39.32
C VAL A 64 -19.08 12.14 -40.18
#